data_AF-A0A661AEJ8-F1
#
_entry.id   AF-A0A661AEJ8-F1
#
_cell.length_a   1.000
_cell.length_b   1.000
_cell.length_c   1.000
_cell.angle_alpha   90.00
_cell.angle_beta   90.00
_cell.angle_gamma   90.00
#
_symmetry.space_group_name_H-M   'P 1'
#
loop_
_entity.id
_entity.type
_entity.pdbx_description
1 polymer ?
#
loop_
_entity_poly.entity_id
_entity_poly.type
_entity_poly.pdbx_seq_one_letter_code
_entity_poly.pdbx_strand_id
1 'polypeptide(L)'
;MEGNYFVDAHTHFVSFGLHLERPDLSKTKSLKEAINLLKKEVGKRGIIIGEDWDESRWEEKRFPAKEELDREFPDVPVIMRR
;
A
#
# COMPACT_ATOMS: atom_id res chain seq x y z
N MET A 1 0.76 -32.40 27.64
CA MET A 1 0.56 -31.48 26.51
C MET A 1 1.90 -31.34 25.83
N GLU A 2 2.15 -32.14 24.80
CA GLU A 2 3.32 -31.97 23.93
C GLU A 2 2.77 -31.51 22.58
N GLY A 3 3.01 -30.25 22.25
CA GLY A 3 2.69 -29.66 20.96
C GLY A 3 3.89 -28.86 20.49
N ASN A 4 4.31 -29.10 19.24
CA ASN A 4 5.28 -28.23 18.60
C ASN A 4 4.58 -26.91 18.26
N TYR A 5 4.89 -25.87 19.04
CA TYR A 5 4.40 -24.51 18.79
C TYR A 5 5.34 -23.79 17.83
N PHE A 6 4.77 -22.94 16.97
CA PHE A 6 5.55 -21.97 16.23
C PHE A 6 5.99 -20.86 17.20
N VAL A 7 7.30 -20.65 17.34
CA VAL A 7 7.89 -19.60 18.17
C VAL A 7 8.76 -18.73 17.27
N ASP A 8 8.31 -17.51 17.03
CA ASP A 8 9.10 -16.50 16.31
C ASP A 8 9.96 -15.73 17.32
N ALA A 9 11.29 -15.89 17.21
CA ALA A 9 12.26 -15.25 18.10
C ALA A 9 12.58 -13.79 17.70
N HIS A 10 12.19 -13.34 16.51
CA HIS A 10 12.44 -11.97 16.05
C HIS A 10 11.45 -11.55 14.97
N THR A 11 10.47 -10.74 15.37
CA THR A 11 9.52 -10.14 14.43
C THR A 11 9.26 -8.67 14.76
N HIS A 12 9.01 -7.88 13.72
CA HIS A 12 8.60 -6.49 13.84
C HIS A 12 7.07 -6.38 13.83
N PHE A 13 6.41 -6.79 14.91
CA PHE A 13 4.93 -6.84 14.99
C PHE A 13 4.24 -5.53 14.64
N VAL A 14 4.79 -4.39 15.07
CA VAL A 14 4.21 -3.08 14.75
C VAL A 14 4.26 -2.81 13.24
N SER A 15 5.40 -3.08 12.59
CA SER A 15 5.52 -2.89 11.15
C SER A 15 4.61 -3.84 10.38
N PHE A 16 4.49 -5.09 10.83
CA PHE A 16 3.61 -6.08 10.24
C PHE A 16 2.14 -5.68 10.36
N GLY A 17 1.70 -5.27 11.55
CA GLY A 17 0.33 -4.79 11.76
C GLY A 17 0.01 -3.54 10.92
N LEU A 18 0.95 -2.59 10.84
CA LEU A 18 0.79 -1.40 9.98
C LEU A 18 0.68 -1.77 8.50
N HIS A 19 1.44 -2.77 8.05
CA HIS A 19 1.36 -3.26 6.67
C HIS A 19 0.00 -3.91 6.39
N LEU A 20 -0.52 -4.74 7.30
CA LEU A 20 -1.84 -5.36 7.19
C LEU A 20 -3.00 -4.34 7.19
N GLU A 21 -2.85 -3.23 7.90
CA GLU A 21 -3.84 -2.15 8.00
C GLU A 21 -3.88 -1.22 6.77
N ARG A 22 -2.87 -1.29 5.90
CA ARG A 22 -2.70 -0.40 4.73
C ARG A 22 -3.23 -1.06 3.45
N PRO A 23 -3.68 -0.28 2.45
CA PRO A 23 -4.08 -0.83 1.17
C PRO A 23 -2.94 -1.60 0.49
N ASP A 24 -3.20 -2.87 0.20
CA ASP A 24 -2.36 -3.73 -0.63
C ASP A 24 -2.56 -3.40 -2.12
N LEU A 25 -1.49 -2.95 -2.78
CA LEU A 25 -1.48 -2.61 -4.21
C LEU A 25 -0.84 -3.70 -5.07
N SER A 26 -0.40 -4.82 -4.50
CA SER A 26 0.37 -5.88 -5.19
C SER A 26 -0.36 -6.57 -6.35
N LYS A 27 -1.69 -6.45 -6.37
CA LYS A 27 -2.58 -7.05 -7.39
C LYS A 27 -3.02 -6.06 -8.47
N THR A 28 -2.62 -4.79 -8.36
CA THR A 28 -2.97 -3.76 -9.35
C THR A 28 -2.20 -3.98 -10.65
N LYS A 29 -2.85 -3.67 -11.78
CA LYS A 29 -2.30 -3.82 -13.13
C LYS A 29 -2.09 -2.49 -13.85
N SER A 30 -2.40 -1.38 -13.18
CA SER A 30 -2.17 -0.04 -13.69
C SER A 30 -2.11 0.96 -12.55
N LEU A 31 -1.54 2.14 -12.83
CA LEU A 31 -1.55 3.25 -11.89
C LEU A 31 -2.99 3.67 -11.54
N LYS A 32 -3.89 3.62 -12.53
CA LYS A 32 -5.31 3.95 -12.34
C LYS A 32 -5.99 3.01 -11.34
N GLU A 33 -5.72 1.71 -11.42
CA GLU A 33 -6.25 0.74 -10.45
C GLU A 33 -5.73 1.01 -9.04
N ALA A 34 -4.43 1.29 -8.90
CA ALA A 34 -3.83 1.65 -7.61
C ALA A 34 -4.46 2.91 -7.02
N ILE A 35 -4.60 3.99 -7.80
CA ILE A 35 -5.26 5.23 -7.37
C ILE A 35 -6.70 4.96 -6.94
N ASN A 36 -7.45 4.14 -7.70
CA ASN A 36 -8.84 3.81 -7.35
C ASN A 36 -8.95 3.04 -6.03
N LEU A 37 -7.98 2.18 -5.71
CA LEU A 37 -7.91 1.53 -4.39
C LEU A 37 -7.60 2.54 -3.29
N LEU A 38 -6.61 3.40 -3.49
CA LEU A 38 -6.23 4.44 -2.52
C LEU A 38 -7.38 5.42 -2.25
N LYS A 39 -8.18 5.78 -3.26
CA LYS A 39 -9.37 6.64 -3.10
C LYS A 39 -10.41 6.07 -2.14
N LYS A 40 -10.47 4.75 -1.94
CA LYS A 40 -11.37 4.11 -0.96
C LYS A 40 -10.94 4.36 0.48
N GLU A 41 -9.73 4.87 0.71
CA GLU A 41 -9.23 5.19 2.05
C GLU A 41 -9.37 6.68 2.43
N VAL A 42 -9.80 7.52 1.50
CA VAL A 42 -10.00 8.96 1.76
C VAL A 42 -11.00 9.16 2.90
N GLY A 43 -10.63 10.00 3.86
CA GLY A 43 -11.46 10.33 5.03
C GLY A 43 -11.42 9.31 6.17
N LYS A 44 -10.82 8.13 5.98
CA LYS A 44 -10.67 7.14 7.08
C LYS A 44 -9.51 7.48 8.01
N ARG A 45 -8.44 8.09 7.48
CA ARG A 45 -7.20 8.43 8.19
C ARG A 45 -6.64 9.76 7.66
N GLY A 46 -5.72 10.37 8.40
CA GLY A 46 -5.07 11.64 8.02
C GLY A 46 -4.01 11.52 6.93
N ILE A 47 -3.48 10.31 6.68
CA ILE A 47 -2.54 10.01 5.60
C ILE A 47 -2.92 8.65 5.00
N ILE A 48 -2.80 8.54 3.68
CA ILE A 48 -2.97 7.29 2.95
C ILE A 48 -1.58 6.74 2.62
N ILE A 49 -1.31 5.51 3.03
CA ILE A 49 -0.06 4.81 2.71
C ILE A 49 -0.46 3.50 2.04
N GLY A 50 -0.26 3.38 0.73
CA GLY A 50 -0.41 2.13 0.00
C GLY A 50 0.91 1.36 -0.06
N GLU A 51 0.84 0.04 0.03
CA GLU A 51 2.00 -0.86 0.05
C GLU A 51 2.04 -1.74 -1.22
N ASP A 52 3.23 -2.20 -1.58
CA ASP A 52 3.53 -3.23 -2.58
C ASP A 52 3.08 -2.95 -4.03
N TRP A 53 3.04 -1.70 -4.47
CA TRP A 53 2.86 -1.45 -5.91
C TRP A 53 4.09 -1.89 -6.71
N ASP A 54 3.92 -2.41 -7.93
CA ASP A 54 5.00 -2.90 -8.77
C ASP A 54 4.75 -2.51 -10.23
N GLU A 55 5.52 -1.55 -10.76
CA GLU A 55 5.37 -1.07 -12.14
C GLU A 55 5.63 -2.17 -13.18
N SER A 56 6.42 -3.19 -12.84
CA SER A 56 6.73 -4.26 -13.79
C SER A 56 5.51 -5.12 -14.11
N ARG A 57 4.49 -5.08 -13.24
CA ARG A 57 3.18 -5.72 -13.40
C ARG A 57 2.15 -4.82 -14.05
N TRP A 58 2.44 -3.53 -14.17
CA TRP A 58 1.53 -2.55 -14.74
C TRP A 58 1.66 -2.47 -16.27
N GLU A 59 0.53 -2.18 -16.93
CA GLU A 59 0.49 -2.01 -18.39
C GLU A 59 1.42 -0.89 -18.87
N GLU A 60 1.52 0.19 -18.09
CA GLU A 60 2.29 1.39 -18.43
C GLU A 60 3.81 1.21 -18.25
N LYS A 61 4.25 0.20 -17.47
CA LYS A 61 5.67 -0.09 -17.16
C LYS A 61 6.49 1.13 -16.74
N ARG A 62 5.88 2.02 -15.95
CA ARG A 62 6.51 3.25 -15.44
C ARG A 62 6.11 3.50 -14.00
N PHE A 63 6.94 4.26 -13.30
CA PHE A 63 6.63 4.70 -11.94
C PHE A 63 5.50 5.75 -11.94
N PRO A 64 4.72 5.83 -10.85
CA PRO A 64 3.83 6.96 -10.61
C PRO A 64 4.64 8.25 -10.45
N ALA A 65 4.16 9.34 -11.04
CA ALA A 65 4.72 10.67 -10.82
C ALA A 65 4.00 11.38 -9.66
N LYS A 66 4.72 12.30 -8.99
CA LYS A 66 4.15 13.10 -7.89
C LYS A 66 2.94 13.89 -8.36
N GLU A 67 3.01 14.48 -9.55
CA GLU A 67 1.98 15.35 -10.12
C GLU A 67 0.67 14.59 -10.39
N GLU A 68 0.75 13.28 -10.65
CA GLU A 68 -0.42 12.43 -10.81
C GLU A 68 -1.10 12.18 -9.46
N LEU A 69 -0.31 11.97 -8.40
CA LEU A 69 -0.84 11.83 -7.05
C LEU A 69 -1.42 13.14 -6.53
N ASP A 70 -0.73 14.26 -6.73
CA ASP A 70 -1.23 15.60 -6.34
C ASP A 70 -2.55 15.94 -7.02
N ARG A 71 -2.71 15.57 -8.30
CA ARG A 71 -3.95 15.81 -9.04
C ARG A 71 -5.11 14.99 -8.50
N GLU A 72 -4.86 13.74 -8.12
CA GLU A 72 -5.90 12.81 -7.67
C GLU A 72 -6.22 12.96 -6.17
N PHE A 73 -5.29 13.52 -5.40
CA PHE A 73 -5.36 13.72 -3.95
C PHE A 73 -4.90 15.14 -3.55
N PRO A 74 -5.61 16.20 -3.97
CA PRO A 74 -5.15 17.58 -3.77
C PRO A 74 -5.02 17.99 -2.30
N ASP A 75 -5.87 17.43 -1.43
CA ASP A 75 -5.96 17.80 -0.01
C ASP A 75 -5.63 16.65 0.94
N VAL A 76 -5.13 15.52 0.41
CA VAL A 76 -4.88 14.30 1.18
C VAL A 76 -3.43 13.85 0.96
N PRO A 77 -2.59 13.79 2.01
CA PRO A 77 -1.26 13.23 1.88
C PRO A 77 -1.30 11.75 1.49
N VAL A 78 -0.57 11.39 0.43
CA VAL A 78 -0.47 10.02 -0.07
C VAL A 78 0.99 9.58 -0.19
N ILE A 79 1.29 8.38 0.27
CA ILE A 79 2.57 7.69 0.08
C ILE A 79 2.29 6.36 -0.61
N MET A 80 3.04 6.07 -1.68
CA MET A 80 3.04 4.77 -2.34
C MET A 80 4.36 4.07 -2.08
N ARG A 81 4.34 2.97 -1.31
CA ARG A 81 5.51 2.14 -1.02
C ARG A 81 5.52 0.92 -1.94
N ARG A 82 6.69 0.62 -2.48
CA ARG A 82 6.95 -0.53 -3.35
C ARG A 82 7.76 -1.57 -2.60
#